data_AF-A0A520B6R3-F1
#
_entry.id   AF-A0A520B6R3-F1
#
_cell.length_a   1.000
_cell.length_b   1.000
_cell.length_c   1.000
_cell.angle_alpha   90.00
_cell.angle_beta   90.00
_cell.angle_gamma   90.00
#
_symmetry.space_group_name_H-M   'P 1'
#
loop_
_entity.id
_entity.type
_entity.pdbx_description
1 polymer ?
#
loop_
_entity_poly.entity_id
_entity_poly.type
_entity_poly.pdbx_seq_one_letter_code
_entity_poly.pdbx_strand_id
1 'polypeptide(L)'
;AKRIIFLSILNILVVGYQAWLGSIVVSTNLAQWVVTVHMLLALVILVISIYTYNYAKQLHKEPSVIMYRILWLKGFLFFTLIVSIAQIVLGTEVREAIDVIAKSLSFGNRATWVSRIGEVFSYHRDMAILVIICNGIIYKMVIDRFSGKAAPLLTARFILLTLFIQLISGFALAYLSLPPVAQALHILFSTMLFSLQFYLYLLVYRTRTYRQ
;
A
#
# COMPACT_ATOMS: atom_id res chain seq x y z
N ALA A 1 -7.85 25.39 9.17
CA ALA A 1 -6.56 25.89 8.66
C ALA A 1 -5.34 25.40 9.45
N LYS A 2 -5.21 25.70 10.76
CA LYS A 2 -4.01 25.39 11.58
C LYS A 2 -3.48 23.95 11.45
N ARG A 3 -4.37 22.94 11.49
CA ARG A 3 -3.99 21.52 11.33
C ARG A 3 -3.35 21.22 9.96
N ILE A 4 -3.85 21.82 8.88
CA ILE A 4 -3.31 21.62 7.52
C ILE A 4 -1.90 22.18 7.46
N ILE A 5 -1.70 23.40 7.96
CA ILE A 5 -0.38 24.05 8.00
C ILE A 5 0.63 23.18 8.76
N PHE A 6 0.27 22.71 9.96
CA PHE A 6 1.14 21.85 10.77
C PHE A 6 1.50 20.55 10.04
N LEU A 7 0.52 19.86 9.47
CA LEU A 7 0.75 18.61 8.75
C LEU A 7 1.59 18.80 7.49
N SER A 8 1.41 19.91 6.77
CA SER A 8 2.23 20.25 5.60
C SER A 8 3.68 20.50 5.99
N ILE A 9 3.93 21.26 7.06
CA ILE A 9 5.30 21.50 7.57
C ILE A 9 5.94 20.20 8.02
N LEU A 10 5.19 19.39 8.80
CA LEU A 10 5.67 18.07 9.22
C LEU A 10 6.02 17.20 8.02
N ASN A 11 5.18 17.16 6.98
CA ASN A 11 5.43 16.36 5.78
C ASN A 11 6.71 16.78 5.04
N ILE A 12 7.02 18.09 4.99
CA ILE A 12 8.27 18.59 4.41
C ILE A 12 9.48 18.05 5.20
N LEU A 13 9.42 18.06 6.53
CA LEU A 13 10.49 17.51 7.37
C LEU A 13 10.66 16.00 7.14
N VAL A 14 9.55 15.26 7.06
CA VAL A 14 9.59 13.81 6.79
C VAL A 14 10.14 13.51 5.39
N VAL A 15 9.80 14.29 4.37
CA VAL A 15 10.40 14.18 3.02
C VAL A 15 11.90 14.48 3.05
N GLY A 16 12.34 15.49 3.80
CA GLY A 16 13.77 15.77 3.99
C GLY A 16 14.50 14.58 4.63
N TYR A 17 13.92 13.99 5.66
CA TYR A 17 14.46 12.79 6.30
C TYR A 17 14.46 11.57 5.36
N GLN A 18 13.42 11.40 4.54
CA GLN A 18 13.35 10.37 3.50
C GLN A 18 14.47 10.53 2.45
N ALA A 19 14.76 11.76 2.04
CA ALA A 19 15.82 12.05 1.07
C ALA A 19 17.20 11.72 1.65
N TRP A 20 17.46 12.09 2.91
CA TRP A 20 18.67 11.68 3.64
C TRP A 20 18.77 10.16 3.75
N LEU A 21 17.69 9.47 4.15
CA LEU A 21 17.70 8.01 4.23
C LEU A 21 17.93 7.38 2.85
N GLY A 22 17.45 8.00 1.77
CA GLY A 22 17.73 7.59 0.39
C GLY A 22 19.22 7.64 0.03
N SER A 23 19.98 8.64 0.50
CA SER A 23 21.43 8.66 0.30
C SER A 23 22.14 7.56 1.09
N ILE A 24 21.62 7.22 2.28
CA ILE A 24 22.10 6.07 3.07
C ILE A 24 21.86 4.75 2.34
N VAL A 25 20.67 4.55 1.75
CA VAL A 25 20.36 3.36 0.93
C VAL A 25 21.39 3.15 -0.19
N VAL A 26 21.80 4.23 -0.87
CA VAL A 26 22.80 4.16 -1.94
C VAL A 26 24.20 3.89 -1.39
N SER A 27 24.62 4.64 -0.36
CA SER A 27 25.97 4.53 0.22
C SER A 27 26.24 3.18 0.90
N THR A 28 25.20 2.52 1.39
CA THR A 28 25.27 1.17 1.99
C THR A 28 25.13 0.05 0.95
N ASN A 29 25.13 0.38 -0.35
CA ASN A 29 24.98 -0.57 -1.46
C ASN A 29 23.72 -1.46 -1.29
N LEU A 30 22.58 -0.85 -1.01
CA LEU A 30 21.30 -1.54 -0.80
C LEU A 30 21.38 -2.56 0.36
N ALA A 31 21.95 -2.13 1.49
CA ALA A 31 21.95 -2.97 2.68
C ALA A 31 20.52 -3.42 3.01
N GLN A 32 20.41 -4.70 3.37
CA GLN A 32 19.16 -5.31 3.86
C GLN A 32 18.60 -4.45 5.01
N TRP A 33 17.30 -4.49 5.28
CA TRP A 33 16.56 -3.65 6.24
C TRP A 33 16.53 -2.12 5.96
N VAL A 34 17.61 -1.50 5.45
CA VAL A 34 17.65 -0.04 5.18
C VAL A 34 16.65 0.32 4.09
N VAL A 35 16.55 -0.50 3.04
CA VAL A 35 15.56 -0.35 1.96
C VAL A 35 14.15 -0.49 2.51
N THR A 36 13.91 -1.49 3.37
CA THR A 36 12.61 -1.70 4.03
C THR A 36 12.19 -0.48 4.86
N VAL A 37 13.08 0.06 5.71
CA VAL A 37 12.79 1.27 6.51
C VAL A 37 12.51 2.47 5.63
N HIS A 38 13.28 2.66 4.54
CA HIS A 38 13.04 3.72 3.57
C HIS A 38 11.66 3.61 2.92
N MET A 39 11.26 2.41 2.52
CA MET A 39 9.94 2.18 1.92
C MET A 39 8.80 2.45 2.91
N LEU A 40 8.93 2.03 4.17
CA LEU A 40 7.91 2.29 5.19
C LEU A 40 7.77 3.78 5.52
N LEU A 41 8.87 4.52 5.58
CA LEU A 41 8.84 5.97 5.76
C LEU A 41 8.21 6.69 4.56
N ALA A 42 8.40 6.19 3.33
CA ALA A 42 7.68 6.69 2.15
C ALA A 42 6.17 6.51 2.27
N LEU A 43 5.70 5.39 2.84
CA LEU A 43 4.27 5.19 3.11
C LEU A 43 3.73 6.18 4.15
N VAL A 44 4.53 6.56 5.15
CA VAL A 44 4.16 7.59 6.13
C VAL A 44 3.93 8.94 5.45
N ILE A 45 4.79 9.32 4.50
CA ILE A 45 4.60 10.54 3.68
C ILE A 45 3.26 10.50 2.94
N LEU A 46 2.94 9.35 2.32
CA LEU A 46 1.66 9.15 1.64
C LEU A 46 0.47 9.28 2.61
N VAL A 47 0.57 8.68 3.81
CA VAL A 47 -0.46 8.77 4.86
C VAL A 47 -0.71 10.23 5.25
N ILE A 48 0.35 11.01 5.54
CA ILE A 48 0.21 12.42 5.91
C ILE A 48 -0.41 13.22 4.76
N SER A 49 0.04 12.98 3.53
CA SER A 49 -0.43 13.69 2.33
C SER A 49 -1.91 13.42 2.05
N ILE A 50 -2.31 12.15 2.04
CA ILE A 50 -3.69 11.71 1.79
C ILE A 50 -4.61 12.18 2.91
N TYR A 51 -4.18 12.08 4.17
CA TYR A 51 -4.95 12.58 5.29
C TYR A 51 -5.19 14.09 5.18
N THR A 52 -4.13 14.85 4.89
CA THR A 52 -4.21 16.32 4.77
C THR A 52 -5.11 16.73 3.62
N TYR A 53 -4.96 16.09 2.45
CA TYR A 53 -5.85 16.28 1.29
C TYR A 53 -7.30 15.99 1.64
N ASN A 54 -7.56 14.82 2.24
CA ASN A 54 -8.91 14.41 2.58
C ASN A 54 -9.53 15.36 3.62
N TYR A 55 -8.78 15.74 4.65
CA TYR A 55 -9.22 16.69 5.66
C TYR A 55 -9.57 18.06 5.05
N ALA A 56 -8.74 18.59 4.16
CA ALA A 56 -8.98 19.86 3.48
C ALA A 56 -10.26 19.80 2.62
N LYS A 57 -10.42 18.75 1.81
CA LYS A 57 -11.61 18.53 0.95
C LYS A 57 -12.91 18.39 1.75
N GLN A 58 -12.79 17.98 3.01
CA GLN A 58 -13.91 17.65 3.87
C GLN A 58 -14.28 18.76 4.86
N LEU A 59 -13.43 19.77 5.04
CA LEU A 59 -13.52 20.78 6.12
C LEU A 59 -14.89 21.47 6.25
N HIS A 60 -15.62 21.67 5.16
CA HIS A 60 -16.92 22.37 5.12
C HIS A 60 -18.10 21.48 4.69
N LYS A 61 -17.91 20.16 4.66
CA LYS A 61 -18.99 19.22 4.27
C LYS A 61 -19.55 18.53 5.50
N GLU A 62 -20.86 18.31 5.55
CA GLU A 62 -21.43 17.51 6.64
C GLU A 62 -20.97 16.04 6.56
N PRO A 63 -20.81 15.34 7.71
CA PRO A 63 -20.53 13.92 7.72
C PRO A 63 -21.65 13.14 7.03
N SER A 64 -21.27 12.20 6.17
CA SER A 64 -22.27 11.35 5.54
C SER A 64 -22.88 10.40 6.58
N VAL A 65 -24.20 10.22 6.55
CA VAL A 65 -24.92 9.28 7.43
C VAL A 65 -25.27 8.01 6.64
N ILE A 66 -25.15 6.84 7.27
CA ILE A 66 -25.62 5.56 6.70
C ILE A 66 -26.37 4.73 7.76
N MET A 67 -27.23 3.82 7.29
CA MET A 67 -28.20 3.08 8.12
C MET A 67 -27.63 1.83 8.83
N TYR A 68 -26.33 1.51 8.68
CA TYR A 68 -25.80 0.20 9.14
C TYR A 68 -24.53 0.29 10.00
N ARG A 69 -24.25 -0.82 10.72
CA ARG A 69 -23.17 -1.00 11.72
C ARG A 69 -21.77 -0.78 11.13
N ILE A 70 -21.37 0.48 10.99
CA ILE A 70 -20.13 0.88 10.30
C ILE A 70 -18.84 0.52 11.06
N LEU A 71 -18.96 0.23 12.36
CA LEU A 71 -17.82 -0.03 13.24
C LEU A 71 -17.00 -1.25 12.75
N TRP A 72 -17.69 -2.31 12.32
CA TRP A 72 -17.06 -3.50 11.75
C TRP A 72 -16.28 -3.19 10.47
N LEU A 73 -16.83 -2.35 9.59
CA LEU A 73 -16.14 -1.94 8.37
C LEU A 73 -14.90 -1.09 8.69
N LYS A 74 -14.98 -0.18 9.68
CA LYS A 74 -13.82 0.62 10.12
C LYS A 74 -12.70 -0.28 10.67
N GLY A 75 -13.04 -1.22 11.55
CA GLY A 75 -12.09 -2.17 12.12
C GLY A 75 -11.45 -3.05 11.04
N PHE A 76 -12.25 -3.58 10.12
CA PHE A 76 -11.75 -4.47 9.06
C PHE A 76 -10.90 -3.73 8.00
N LEU A 77 -11.23 -2.47 7.69
CA LEU A 77 -10.38 -1.62 6.84
C LEU A 77 -9.04 -1.34 7.50
N PHE A 78 -9.04 -1.05 8.81
CA PHE A 78 -7.79 -0.86 9.56
C PHE A 78 -6.95 -2.13 9.59
N PHE A 79 -7.57 -3.28 9.87
CA PHE A 79 -6.90 -4.58 9.78
C PHE A 79 -6.28 -4.82 8.39
N THR A 80 -7.02 -4.55 7.32
CA THR A 80 -6.53 -4.71 5.95
C THR A 80 -5.32 -3.81 5.66
N LEU A 81 -5.28 -2.58 6.21
CA LEU A 81 -4.10 -1.71 6.09
C LEU A 81 -2.87 -2.34 6.74
N ILE A 82 -3.01 -2.96 7.92
CA ILE A 82 -1.91 -3.65 8.59
C ILE A 82 -1.43 -4.85 7.76
N VAL A 83 -2.37 -5.65 7.23
CA VAL A 83 -2.07 -6.76 6.31
C VAL A 83 -1.31 -6.26 5.09
N SER A 84 -1.72 -5.14 4.50
CA SER A 84 -1.02 -4.54 3.34
C SER A 84 0.37 -3.99 3.67
N ILE A 85 0.59 -3.43 4.87
CA ILE A 85 1.93 -3.06 5.33
C ILE A 85 2.81 -4.29 5.46
N ALA A 86 2.32 -5.37 6.09
CA ALA A 86 3.05 -6.62 6.21
C ALA A 86 3.39 -7.23 4.83
N GLN A 87 2.47 -7.15 3.87
CA GLN A 87 2.72 -7.57 2.48
C GLN A 87 3.83 -6.76 1.81
N ILE A 88 3.88 -5.45 2.05
CA ILE A 88 4.93 -4.58 1.52
C ILE A 88 6.28 -4.92 2.15
N VAL A 89 6.34 -5.20 3.46
CA VAL A 89 7.56 -5.65 4.16
C VAL A 89 8.06 -6.97 3.58
N LEU A 90 7.20 -7.98 3.44
CA LEU A 90 7.58 -9.24 2.78
C LEU A 90 8.05 -9.01 1.34
N GLY A 91 7.43 -8.06 0.62
CA GLY A 91 7.85 -7.67 -0.72
C GLY A 91 9.24 -7.04 -0.77
N THR A 92 9.61 -6.22 0.22
CA THR A 92 10.96 -5.68 0.32
C THR A 92 11.98 -6.75 0.70
N GLU A 93 11.63 -7.72 1.53
CA GLU A 93 12.49 -8.88 1.82
C GLU A 93 12.74 -9.75 0.58
N VAL A 94 11.71 -10.01 -0.24
CA VAL A 94 11.87 -10.71 -1.54
C VAL A 94 12.84 -9.95 -2.45
N ARG A 95 12.70 -8.62 -2.53
CA ARG A 95 13.62 -7.78 -3.31
C ARG A 95 15.05 -7.86 -2.77
N GLU A 96 15.22 -7.72 -1.47
CA GLU A 96 16.53 -7.76 -0.81
C GLU A 96 17.22 -9.12 -1.05
N ALA A 97 16.47 -10.23 -0.98
CA ALA A 97 16.99 -11.57 -1.30
C ALA A 97 17.39 -11.70 -2.78
N ILE A 98 16.59 -11.16 -3.71
CA ILE A 98 16.94 -11.09 -5.13
C ILE A 98 18.24 -10.30 -5.35
N ASP A 99 18.42 -9.16 -4.68
CA ASP A 99 19.61 -8.33 -4.85
C ASP A 99 20.88 -9.07 -4.36
N VAL A 100 20.79 -9.85 -3.29
CA VAL A 100 21.89 -10.71 -2.80
C VAL A 100 22.24 -11.80 -3.81
N ILE A 101 21.23 -12.49 -4.37
CA ILE A 101 21.43 -13.55 -5.37
C ILE A 101 21.99 -12.98 -6.68
N ALA A 102 21.49 -11.82 -7.11
CA ALA A 102 21.97 -11.16 -8.32
C ALA A 102 23.45 -10.80 -8.19
N LYS A 103 23.87 -10.25 -7.03
CA LYS A 103 25.27 -9.92 -6.76
C LYS A 103 26.15 -11.17 -6.71
N SER A 104 25.70 -12.26 -6.08
CA SER A 104 26.49 -13.51 -5.98
C SER A 104 26.68 -14.22 -7.32
N LEU A 105 25.79 -13.98 -8.28
CA LEU A 105 25.85 -14.51 -9.65
C LEU A 105 26.43 -13.51 -10.66
N SER A 106 27.04 -12.40 -10.22
CA SER A 106 27.56 -11.34 -11.08
C SER A 106 26.51 -10.85 -12.10
N PHE A 107 25.26 -10.74 -11.67
CA PHE A 107 24.08 -10.38 -12.47
C PHE A 107 23.76 -11.31 -13.65
N GLY A 108 24.40 -12.48 -13.74
CA GLY A 108 24.09 -13.53 -14.70
C GLY A 108 22.88 -14.38 -14.30
N ASN A 109 22.38 -15.19 -15.24
CA ASN A 109 21.37 -16.23 -14.99
C ASN A 109 20.09 -15.76 -14.29
N ARG A 110 19.55 -14.59 -14.70
CA ARG A 110 18.35 -13.94 -14.11
C ARG A 110 17.13 -14.84 -13.97
N ALA A 111 16.94 -15.76 -14.91
CA ALA A 111 15.86 -16.76 -14.87
C ALA A 111 15.91 -17.67 -13.63
N THR A 112 17.07 -17.81 -12.99
CA THR A 112 17.27 -18.68 -11.83
C THR A 112 17.15 -17.96 -10.49
N TRP A 113 17.00 -16.63 -10.47
CA TRP A 113 17.06 -15.90 -9.21
C TRP A 113 15.86 -16.19 -8.31
N VAL A 114 14.65 -16.19 -8.87
CA VAL A 114 13.41 -16.42 -8.12
C VAL A 114 13.40 -17.80 -7.45
N SER A 115 13.90 -18.83 -8.13
CA SER A 115 13.95 -20.19 -7.56
C SER A 115 14.97 -20.35 -6.43
N ARG A 116 15.87 -19.37 -6.22
CA ARG A 116 16.91 -19.40 -5.19
C ARG A 116 16.57 -18.59 -3.93
N ILE A 117 15.45 -17.85 -3.92
CA ILE A 117 15.04 -16.99 -2.79
C ILE A 117 14.67 -17.81 -1.53
N GLY A 118 14.15 -19.02 -1.72
CA GLY A 118 13.65 -19.86 -0.64
C GLY A 118 12.23 -19.46 -0.17
N GLU A 119 11.96 -19.62 1.12
CA GLU A 119 10.59 -19.56 1.67
C GLU A 119 9.97 -18.15 1.68
N VAL A 120 10.79 -17.09 1.74
CA VAL A 120 10.31 -15.69 1.78
C VAL A 120 9.40 -15.38 0.58
N PHE A 121 9.70 -15.93 -0.59
CA PHE A 121 8.85 -15.78 -1.77
C PHE A 121 7.48 -16.45 -1.58
N SER A 122 7.44 -17.64 -0.99
CA SER A 122 6.18 -18.34 -0.67
C SER A 122 5.36 -17.56 0.35
N TYR A 123 5.98 -17.06 1.42
CA TYR A 123 5.29 -16.22 2.41
C TYR A 123 4.72 -14.94 1.80
N HIS A 124 5.47 -14.26 0.93
CA HIS A 124 4.97 -13.09 0.20
C HIS A 124 3.77 -13.42 -0.70
N ARG A 125 3.82 -14.55 -1.43
CA ARG A 125 2.73 -15.00 -2.30
C ARG A 125 1.48 -15.35 -1.49
N ASP A 126 1.65 -16.10 -0.41
CA ASP A 126 0.53 -16.58 0.39
C ASP A 126 -0.13 -15.41 1.15
N MET A 127 0.65 -14.45 1.62
CA MET A 127 0.14 -13.19 2.18
C MET A 127 -0.54 -12.31 1.12
N ALA A 128 -0.13 -12.38 -0.15
CA ALA A 128 -0.83 -11.72 -1.25
C ALA A 128 -2.26 -12.26 -1.42
N ILE A 129 -2.46 -13.58 -1.23
CA ILE A 129 -3.78 -14.20 -1.26
C ILE A 129 -4.67 -13.62 -0.14
N LEU A 130 -4.12 -13.46 1.06
CA LEU A 130 -4.85 -12.80 2.16
C LEU A 130 -5.23 -11.36 1.81
N VAL A 131 -4.32 -10.57 1.22
CA VAL A 131 -4.62 -9.21 0.74
C VAL A 131 -5.77 -9.22 -0.26
N ILE A 132 -5.80 -10.18 -1.19
CA ILE A 132 -6.89 -10.30 -2.18
C ILE A 132 -8.23 -10.57 -1.49
N ILE A 133 -8.26 -11.54 -0.56
CA ILE A 133 -9.46 -11.91 0.18
C ILE A 133 -9.97 -10.72 0.99
N CYS A 134 -9.09 -10.03 1.73
CA CYS A 134 -9.45 -8.84 2.51
C CYS A 134 -10.06 -7.73 1.64
N ASN A 135 -9.46 -7.44 0.48
CA ASN A 135 -9.99 -6.41 -0.43
C ASN A 135 -11.32 -6.85 -1.09
N GLY A 136 -11.51 -8.14 -1.39
CA GLY A 136 -12.78 -8.67 -1.87
C GLY A 136 -13.92 -8.52 -0.84
N ILE A 137 -13.63 -8.82 0.43
CA ILE A 137 -14.58 -8.62 1.54
C ILE A 137 -14.89 -7.12 1.71
N ILE A 138 -13.87 -6.24 1.69
CA ILE A 138 -14.07 -4.78 1.75
C ILE A 138 -14.96 -4.30 0.60
N TYR A 139 -14.72 -4.77 -0.62
CA TYR A 139 -15.51 -4.36 -1.78
C TYR A 139 -16.99 -4.71 -1.59
N LYS A 140 -17.29 -5.95 -1.20
CA LYS A 140 -18.66 -6.39 -0.88
C LYS A 140 -19.28 -5.54 0.23
N MET A 141 -18.52 -5.33 1.30
CA MET A 141 -18.92 -4.52 2.45
C MET A 141 -19.21 -3.04 2.09
N VAL A 142 -18.52 -2.49 1.09
CA VAL A 142 -18.72 -1.11 0.63
C VAL A 142 -19.93 -1.02 -0.30
N ILE A 143 -20.07 -1.92 -1.27
CA ILE A 143 -21.20 -1.89 -2.22
C ILE A 143 -22.54 -2.06 -1.50
N ASP A 144 -22.61 -2.95 -0.50
CA ASP A 144 -23.83 -3.22 0.27
C ASP A 144 -24.29 -2.02 1.12
N ARG A 145 -23.37 -1.13 1.52
CA ARG A 145 -23.63 -0.06 2.52
C ARG A 145 -23.58 1.36 1.98
N PHE A 146 -22.99 1.54 0.80
CA PHE A 146 -22.78 2.85 0.17
C PHE A 146 -23.44 2.94 -1.20
N SER A 147 -24.49 2.13 -1.47
CA SER A 147 -25.30 2.26 -2.67
C SER A 147 -25.79 3.71 -2.82
N GLY A 148 -25.45 4.35 -3.94
CA GLY A 148 -25.74 5.77 -4.22
C GLY A 148 -24.64 6.78 -3.82
N LYS A 149 -23.58 6.40 -3.10
CA LYS A 149 -22.44 7.30 -2.80
C LYS A 149 -21.27 7.02 -3.74
N ALA A 150 -21.02 7.96 -4.66
CA ALA A 150 -20.02 7.78 -5.73
C ALA A 150 -18.58 7.60 -5.22
N ALA A 151 -18.14 8.35 -4.19
CA ALA A 151 -16.73 8.38 -3.81
C ALA A 151 -16.20 7.06 -3.20
N PRO A 152 -16.81 6.46 -2.15
CA PRO A 152 -16.32 5.19 -1.58
C PRO A 152 -16.40 4.03 -2.59
N LEU A 153 -17.46 3.97 -3.39
CA LEU A 153 -17.64 2.93 -4.39
C LEU A 153 -16.60 3.04 -5.51
N LEU A 154 -16.33 4.26 -5.99
CA LEU A 154 -15.29 4.50 -6.99
C LEU A 154 -13.91 4.13 -6.46
N THR A 155 -13.59 4.51 -5.22
CA THR A 155 -12.32 4.13 -4.57
C THR A 155 -12.20 2.60 -4.45
N ALA A 156 -13.26 1.91 -4.05
CA ALA A 156 -13.25 0.44 -3.96
C ALA A 156 -13.03 -0.24 -5.32
N ARG A 157 -13.58 0.31 -6.41
CA ARG A 157 -13.32 -0.18 -7.79
C ARG A 157 -11.85 0.03 -8.19
N PHE A 158 -11.27 1.18 -7.88
CA PHE A 158 -9.84 1.42 -8.14
C PHE A 158 -8.93 0.52 -7.31
N ILE A 159 -9.33 0.17 -6.07
CA ILE A 159 -8.61 -0.84 -5.27
C ILE A 159 -8.59 -2.18 -6.00
N LEU A 160 -9.72 -2.65 -6.54
CA LEU A 160 -9.75 -3.91 -7.30
C LEU A 160 -8.91 -3.84 -8.59
N LEU A 161 -8.96 -2.72 -9.31
CA LEU A 161 -8.15 -2.53 -10.52
C LEU A 161 -6.64 -2.56 -10.20
N THR A 162 -6.21 -1.83 -9.17
CA THR A 162 -4.80 -1.80 -8.75
C THR A 162 -4.34 -3.16 -8.24
N LEU A 163 -5.18 -3.88 -7.50
CA LEU A 163 -4.92 -5.26 -7.07
C LEU A 163 -4.76 -6.22 -8.25
N PHE A 164 -5.58 -6.08 -9.30
CA PHE A 164 -5.46 -6.88 -10.52
C PHE A 164 -4.13 -6.62 -11.25
N ILE A 165 -3.72 -5.35 -11.38
CA ILE A 165 -2.41 -5.00 -11.95
C ILE A 165 -1.27 -5.55 -11.08
N GLN A 166 -1.45 -5.55 -9.75
CA GLN A 166 -0.46 -6.10 -8.83
C GLN A 166 -0.26 -7.61 -9.02
N LEU A 167 -1.33 -8.35 -9.28
CA LEU A 167 -1.25 -9.77 -9.59
C LEU A 167 -0.51 -10.01 -10.91
N ILE A 168 -0.87 -9.29 -11.97
CA ILE A 168 -0.23 -9.43 -13.28
C ILE A 168 1.27 -9.10 -13.18
N SER A 169 1.62 -7.98 -12.57
CA SER A 169 3.02 -7.58 -12.39
C SER A 169 3.79 -8.57 -11.50
N GLY A 170 3.17 -9.11 -10.45
CA GLY A 170 3.77 -10.14 -9.59
C GLY A 170 4.04 -11.45 -10.35
N PHE A 171 3.09 -11.90 -11.17
CA PHE A 171 3.28 -13.06 -12.05
C PHE A 171 4.39 -12.81 -13.08
N ALA A 172 4.43 -11.63 -13.70
CA ALA A 172 5.50 -11.27 -14.62
C ALA A 172 6.87 -11.29 -13.92
N LEU A 173 6.97 -10.82 -12.68
CA LEU A 173 8.20 -10.88 -11.90
C LEU A 173 8.64 -12.32 -11.62
N ALA A 174 7.70 -13.19 -11.26
CA ALA A 174 7.99 -14.59 -10.93
C ALA A 174 8.40 -15.42 -12.16
N TYR A 175 7.79 -15.20 -13.32
CA TYR A 175 7.92 -16.09 -14.49
C TYR A 175 8.69 -15.51 -15.67
N LEU A 176 8.83 -14.18 -15.78
CA LEU A 176 9.49 -13.53 -16.93
C LEU A 176 10.88 -12.98 -16.60
N SER A 177 11.58 -13.64 -15.67
CA SER A 177 12.93 -13.24 -15.23
C SER A 177 12.98 -11.80 -14.68
N LEU A 178 12.03 -11.41 -13.83
CA LEU A 178 12.01 -10.12 -13.13
C LEU A 178 12.15 -8.90 -14.06
N PRO A 179 11.35 -8.72 -15.12
CA PRO A 179 11.60 -7.65 -16.09
C PRO A 179 11.50 -6.26 -15.38
N PRO A 180 12.42 -5.31 -15.65
CA PRO A 180 12.49 -4.04 -14.90
C PRO A 180 11.16 -3.25 -14.91
N VAL A 181 10.43 -3.29 -16.02
CA VAL A 181 9.12 -2.64 -16.14
C VAL A 181 8.12 -3.26 -15.17
N ALA A 182 8.06 -4.59 -15.05
CA ALA A 182 7.17 -5.24 -14.08
C ALA A 182 7.56 -4.89 -12.64
N GLN A 183 8.85 -4.72 -12.35
CA GLN A 183 9.32 -4.32 -11.02
C GLN A 183 8.86 -2.90 -10.66
N ALA A 184 9.01 -1.96 -11.60
CA ALA A 184 8.54 -0.59 -11.42
C ALA A 184 7.01 -0.54 -11.23
N LEU A 185 6.26 -1.29 -12.06
CA LEU A 185 4.80 -1.38 -11.95
C LEU A 185 4.38 -2.00 -10.62
N HIS A 186 5.02 -3.08 -10.18
CA HIS A 186 4.66 -3.76 -8.94
C HIS A 186 4.87 -2.86 -7.70
N ILE A 187 5.96 -2.08 -7.68
CA ILE A 187 6.20 -1.13 -6.59
C ILE A 187 5.21 0.04 -6.65
N LEU A 188 4.99 0.61 -7.83
CA LEU A 188 4.04 1.71 -8.03
C LEU A 188 2.61 1.31 -7.59
N PHE A 189 2.12 0.18 -8.08
CA PHE A 189 0.76 -0.27 -7.79
C PHE A 189 0.60 -0.83 -6.37
N SER A 190 1.66 -1.34 -5.73
CA SER A 190 1.62 -1.66 -4.28
C SER A 190 1.37 -0.42 -3.42
N THR A 191 2.11 0.67 -3.67
CA THR A 191 1.98 1.91 -2.91
C THR A 191 0.68 2.64 -3.24
N MET A 192 0.21 2.56 -4.49
CA MET A 192 -1.11 3.06 -4.90
C MET A 192 -2.26 2.29 -4.25
N LEU A 193 -2.18 0.95 -4.19
CA LEU A 193 -3.17 0.11 -3.52
C LEU A 193 -3.29 0.50 -2.05
N PHE A 194 -2.17 0.58 -1.33
CA PHE A 194 -2.14 1.03 0.07
C PHE A 194 -2.75 2.43 0.23
N SER A 195 -2.37 3.36 -0.65
CA SER A 195 -2.88 4.74 -0.65
C SER A 195 -4.40 4.80 -0.81
N LEU A 196 -4.95 4.00 -1.73
CA LEU A 196 -6.39 3.92 -1.97
C LEU A 196 -7.13 3.27 -0.80
N GLN A 197 -6.57 2.21 -0.20
CA GLN A 197 -7.11 1.58 1.01
C GLN A 197 -7.17 2.58 2.16
N PHE A 198 -6.12 3.37 2.35
CA PHE A 198 -6.07 4.38 3.41
C PHE A 198 -7.07 5.51 3.15
N TYR A 199 -7.17 5.97 1.90
CA TYR A 199 -8.17 6.97 1.53
C TYR A 199 -9.61 6.45 1.75
N LEU A 200 -9.90 5.20 1.37
CA LEU A 200 -11.18 4.56 1.64
C LEU A 200 -11.46 4.48 3.14
N TYR A 201 -10.47 4.11 3.95
CA TYR A 201 -10.57 4.12 5.40
C TYR A 201 -10.99 5.50 5.93
N LEU A 202 -10.40 6.60 5.44
CA LEU A 202 -10.79 7.96 5.85
C LEU A 202 -12.22 8.33 5.44
N LEU A 203 -12.66 7.95 4.23
CA LEU A 203 -14.03 8.17 3.76
C LEU A 203 -15.05 7.46 4.66
N VAL A 204 -14.76 6.21 5.04
CA VAL A 204 -15.62 5.42 5.93
C VAL A 204 -15.53 5.95 7.37
N TYR A 205 -14.35 6.31 7.86
CA TYR A 205 -14.14 6.78 9.23
C TYR A 205 -15.01 8.00 9.58
N ARG A 206 -15.17 8.93 8.63
CA ARG A 206 -16.01 10.11 8.82
C ARG A 206 -17.51 9.82 8.82
N THR A 207 -17.93 8.66 8.33
CA THR A 207 -19.35 8.33 8.23
C THR A 207 -19.91 7.96 9.60
N ARG A 208 -21.09 8.52 9.93
CA ARG A 208 -21.83 8.24 11.17
C ARG A 208 -22.97 7.26 10.89
N THR A 209 -23.25 6.38 11.85
CA THR A 209 -24.44 5.52 11.79
C THR A 209 -25.66 6.33 12.24
N TYR A 210 -26.77 6.22 11.50
CA TYR A 210 -28.05 6.77 11.96
C TYR A 210 -28.45 6.08 13.26
N ARG A 211 -28.66 6.84 14.34
CA ARG A 211 -29.34 6.34 15.54
C ARG A 211 -30.81 6.68 15.35
N GLN A 212 -31.65 5.64 15.21
CA GLN A 212 -33.11 5.79 15.30
C GLN A 212 -33.51 6.30 16.67
#